data_AF-A0A9N7YWL1-F1
#
_entry.id   AF-A0A9N7YWL1-F1
#
_cell.length_a   1.000
_cell.length_b   1.000
_cell.length_c   1.000
_cell.angle_alpha   90.00
_cell.angle_beta   90.00
_cell.angle_gamma   90.00
#
_symmetry.space_group_name_H-M   'P 1'
#
loop_
_entity.id
_entity.type
_entity.pdbx_description
1 polymer ?
#
loop_
_entity_poly.entity_id
_entity_poly.type
_entity_poly.pdbx_seq_one_letter_code
_entity_poly.pdbx_strand_id
1 'polypeptide(L)'
;MNMPKTLALIHLALLWSRESLTLSDLLRLVNEGHVPYVNAFEELPEEMKLDGKDALIFRVESVPSHRLVQRQAHTLLLFLQLQTFPPISRQSLLHPALLSLRYLADANLPDDLHPWVCRLMDGACLVDFTFDPQSCPVLPRYDMQTAAVIIVTMKLLFGLDDHTEWDLSDESGVQQDSEDMFNLRRWFRLTQAALISAQQKRLHDAARKQWKAKKPLYPSRALKAVVMKRKRTAEQVQMCFEKLSSRPVGVQRCVPSSFIFCWGDEDGADGPSLHHKKLDRVLTLKHNVQTLSNTTYWHTALRVCDPKKCRSHYSEVEATLPRSFVWLLQLFSFLLSVKPPHLYEEVLKVERRVLDRRTLRRTGTTSRAEDTMVT
;
A
#
# COMPACT_ATOMS: atom_id res chain seq x y z
N MET A 1 0.20 -28.55 -1.74
CA MET A 1 0.09 -27.20 -1.14
C MET A 1 1.46 -26.74 -0.65
N ASN A 2 1.75 -25.44 -0.66
CA ASN A 2 2.96 -24.86 -0.05
C ASN A 2 2.56 -23.64 0.79
N MET A 3 3.46 -23.14 1.64
CA MET A 3 3.12 -22.06 2.57
C MET A 3 2.64 -20.76 1.88
N PRO A 4 3.25 -20.29 0.77
CA PRO A 4 2.69 -19.16 0.02
C PRO A 4 1.27 -19.38 -0.49
N LYS A 5 0.92 -20.61 -0.91
CA LYS A 5 -0.45 -20.98 -1.29
C LYS A 5 -1.40 -20.96 -0.11
N THR A 6 -0.94 -21.26 1.11
CA THR A 6 -1.76 -21.13 2.33
C THR A 6 -2.16 -19.66 2.57
N LEU A 7 -1.21 -18.72 2.50
CA LEU A 7 -1.53 -17.29 2.59
C LEU A 7 -2.42 -16.81 1.45
N ALA A 8 -2.18 -17.32 0.24
CA ALA A 8 -3.02 -17.00 -0.91
C ALA A 8 -4.46 -17.49 -0.71
N LEU A 9 -4.67 -18.67 -0.11
CA LEU A 9 -5.99 -19.20 0.21
C LEU A 9 -6.69 -18.33 1.27
N ILE A 10 -5.97 -17.91 2.32
CA ILE A 10 -6.50 -16.98 3.33
C ILE A 10 -6.89 -15.66 2.66
N HIS A 11 -6.03 -15.12 1.79
CA HIS A 11 -6.33 -13.90 1.05
C HIS A 11 -7.60 -14.03 0.20
N LEU A 12 -7.76 -15.13 -0.55
CA LEU A 12 -8.98 -15.39 -1.32
C LEU A 12 -10.22 -15.51 -0.43
N ALA A 13 -10.10 -16.13 0.75
CA ALA A 13 -11.20 -16.24 1.70
C ALA A 13 -11.61 -14.88 2.28
N LEU A 14 -10.66 -14.00 2.58
CA LEU A 14 -10.92 -12.62 3.01
C LEU A 14 -11.67 -11.83 1.93
N LEU A 15 -11.22 -11.96 0.68
CA LEU A 15 -11.88 -11.33 -0.46
C LEU A 15 -13.30 -11.87 -0.68
N TRP A 16 -13.48 -13.19 -0.59
CA TRP A 16 -14.79 -13.82 -0.69
C TRP A 16 -15.75 -13.34 0.41
N SER A 17 -15.23 -13.18 1.63
CA SER A 17 -16.01 -12.74 2.79
C SER A 17 -16.22 -11.22 2.85
N ARG A 18 -15.54 -10.46 1.97
CA ARG A 18 -15.56 -8.98 1.92
C ARG A 18 -15.04 -8.31 3.20
N GLU A 19 -14.10 -8.97 3.87
CA GLU A 19 -13.46 -8.46 5.09
C GLU A 19 -12.55 -7.27 4.79
N SER A 20 -12.41 -6.32 5.72
CA SER A 20 -11.61 -5.10 5.53
C SER A 20 -10.09 -5.33 5.43
N LEU A 21 -9.63 -6.54 5.72
CA LEU A 21 -8.22 -6.88 5.83
C LEU A 21 -7.61 -7.14 4.45
N THR A 22 -6.71 -6.27 4.00
CA THR A 22 -6.09 -6.36 2.67
C THR A 22 -4.91 -7.31 2.64
N LEU A 23 -4.36 -7.59 1.45
CA LEU A 23 -3.17 -8.42 1.34
C LEU A 23 -1.95 -7.79 2.05
N SER A 24 -1.81 -6.47 1.98
CA SER A 24 -0.81 -5.74 2.76
C SER A 24 -0.97 -5.95 4.27
N ASP A 25 -2.20 -5.92 4.79
CA ASP A 25 -2.46 -6.16 6.22
C ASP A 25 -2.11 -7.61 6.61
N LEU A 26 -2.50 -8.59 5.80
CA LEU A 26 -2.16 -10.00 6.05
C LEU A 26 -0.65 -10.23 6.11
N LEU A 27 0.11 -9.63 5.18
CA LEU A 27 1.56 -9.72 5.16
C LEU A 27 2.20 -8.99 6.35
N ARG A 28 1.62 -7.88 6.79
CA ARG A 28 2.04 -7.16 7.99
C ARG A 28 1.85 -8.04 9.23
N LEU A 29 0.69 -8.67 9.40
CA LEU A 29 0.42 -9.60 10.50
C LEU A 29 1.36 -10.80 10.52
N VAL A 30 1.71 -11.34 9.35
CA VAL A 30 2.75 -12.38 9.22
C VAL A 30 4.12 -11.85 9.65
N ASN A 31 4.47 -10.63 9.23
CA ASN A 31 5.75 -10.02 9.57
C ASN A 31 5.88 -9.71 11.07
N GLU A 32 4.79 -9.28 11.71
CA GLU A 32 4.69 -9.01 13.15
C GLU A 32 4.56 -10.28 13.99
N GLY A 33 4.30 -11.44 13.36
CA GLY A 33 4.20 -12.73 14.03
C GLY A 33 2.84 -13.03 14.64
N HIS A 34 1.79 -12.30 14.24
CA HIS A 34 0.40 -12.58 14.59
C HIS A 34 -0.19 -13.73 13.79
N VAL A 35 0.30 -13.94 12.57
CA VAL A 35 -0.06 -15.09 11.72
C VAL A 35 1.14 -16.04 11.65
N PRO A 36 1.02 -17.27 12.16
CA PRO A 36 2.08 -18.27 12.11
C PRO A 36 2.41 -18.65 10.68
N TYR A 37 3.64 -18.35 10.24
CA TYR A 37 4.06 -18.59 8.86
C TYR A 37 5.55 -18.90 8.76
N VAL A 38 6.39 -18.02 9.30
CA VAL A 38 7.84 -18.26 9.43
C VAL A 38 8.04 -19.29 10.52
N ASN A 39 8.71 -20.40 10.21
CA ASN A 39 8.86 -21.56 11.10
C ASN A 39 7.53 -22.06 11.70
N ALA A 40 6.44 -22.05 10.93
CA ALA A 40 5.10 -22.42 11.42
C ALA A 40 5.02 -23.80 12.10
N PHE A 41 5.95 -24.71 11.79
CA PHE A 41 6.05 -26.01 12.43
C PHE A 41 6.29 -25.96 13.95
N GLU A 42 6.80 -24.84 14.49
CA GLU A 42 7.04 -24.70 15.92
C GLU A 42 5.76 -24.56 16.74
N GLU A 43 4.66 -24.20 16.08
CA GLU A 43 3.34 -24.02 16.69
C GLU A 43 2.42 -25.22 16.43
N LEU A 44 2.89 -26.22 15.67
CA LEU A 44 2.12 -27.43 15.45
C LEU A 44 2.02 -28.25 16.74
N PRO A 45 0.90 -28.96 16.94
CA PRO A 45 0.70 -29.82 18.09
C PRO A 45 1.76 -30.94 18.13
N GLU A 46 2.13 -31.40 19.32
CA GLU A 46 3.22 -32.38 19.50
C GLU A 46 2.92 -33.73 18.82
N GLU A 47 1.64 -34.04 18.63
CA GLU A 47 1.13 -35.20 17.92
C GLU A 47 1.48 -35.15 16.43
N MET A 48 1.63 -33.95 15.86
CA MET A 48 1.95 -33.73 14.45
C MET A 48 3.46 -33.80 14.21
N LYS A 49 3.99 -35.02 14.25
CA LYS A 49 5.40 -35.31 13.98
C LYS A 49 5.72 -35.10 12.50
N LEU A 50 6.41 -34.01 12.18
CA LEU A 50 6.88 -33.72 10.84
C LEU A 50 8.22 -34.39 10.58
N ASP A 51 8.24 -35.37 9.67
CA ASP A 51 9.46 -36.03 9.21
C ASP A 51 9.62 -35.94 7.68
N GLY A 52 10.85 -36.13 7.20
CA GLY A 52 11.15 -36.25 5.78
C GLY A 52 10.98 -34.95 4.97
N LYS A 53 10.49 -35.09 3.73
CA LYS A 53 10.36 -33.97 2.78
C LYS A 53 9.20 -33.03 3.12
N ASP A 54 8.15 -33.53 3.76
CA ASP A 54 6.95 -32.75 4.09
C ASP A 54 7.24 -31.72 5.18
N ALA A 55 8.15 -32.05 6.10
CA ALA A 55 8.71 -31.13 7.10
C ALA A 55 9.32 -29.86 6.46
N LEU A 56 9.84 -29.96 5.23
CA LEU A 56 10.45 -28.83 4.52
C LEU A 56 9.41 -27.82 4.00
N ILE A 57 8.14 -28.23 3.85
CA ILE A 57 7.07 -27.33 3.41
C ILE A 57 6.88 -26.22 4.45
N PHE A 58 6.92 -26.56 5.73
CA PHE A 58 6.73 -25.64 6.85
C PHE A 58 7.99 -24.83 7.19
N ARG A 59 9.14 -25.18 6.59
CA ARG A 59 10.41 -24.49 6.81
C ARG A 59 10.50 -23.25 5.92
N VAL A 60 9.78 -22.22 6.29
CA VAL A 60 9.82 -20.92 5.62
C VAL A 60 10.72 -19.96 6.38
N GLU A 61 11.74 -19.44 5.71
CA GLU A 61 12.74 -18.55 6.32
C GLU A 61 12.48 -17.06 6.06
N SER A 62 11.49 -16.70 5.24
CA SER A 62 11.13 -15.30 4.95
C SER A 62 9.66 -15.10 4.59
N VAL A 63 9.14 -13.89 4.88
CA VAL A 63 7.80 -13.47 4.48
C VAL A 63 7.74 -13.29 2.95
N PRO A 64 6.73 -13.82 2.25
CA PRO A 64 6.64 -13.70 0.81
C PRO A 64 6.26 -12.27 0.40
N SER A 65 6.73 -11.83 -0.76
CA SER A 65 6.31 -10.55 -1.33
C SER A 65 4.81 -10.56 -1.70
N HIS A 66 4.16 -9.39 -1.63
CA HIS A 66 2.80 -9.15 -2.11
C HIS A 66 2.53 -9.78 -3.49
N ARG A 67 3.40 -9.49 -4.47
CA ARG A 67 3.31 -10.04 -5.83
C ARG A 67 3.33 -11.58 -5.88
N LEU A 68 4.13 -12.21 -5.02
CA LEU A 68 4.20 -13.68 -4.98
C LEU A 68 2.89 -14.27 -4.47
N VAL A 69 2.33 -13.72 -3.39
CA VAL A 69 1.04 -14.19 -2.85
C VAL A 69 -0.08 -13.93 -3.85
N GLN A 70 -0.13 -12.76 -4.50
CA GLN A 70 -1.10 -12.45 -5.55
C GLN A 70 -1.02 -13.46 -6.72
N ARG A 71 0.19 -13.83 -7.16
CA ARG A 71 0.38 -14.84 -8.21
C ARG A 71 -0.12 -16.22 -7.77
N GLN A 72 0.14 -16.61 -6.52
CA GLN A 72 -0.36 -17.87 -5.98
C GLN A 72 -1.89 -17.85 -5.85
N ALA A 73 -2.48 -16.73 -5.45
CA ALA A 73 -3.92 -16.55 -5.36
C ALA A 73 -4.59 -16.70 -6.74
N HIS A 74 -4.03 -16.07 -7.76
CA HIS A 74 -4.49 -16.27 -9.14
C HIS A 74 -4.33 -17.73 -9.63
N THR A 75 -3.24 -18.39 -9.26
CA THR A 75 -3.04 -19.82 -9.59
C THR A 75 -4.10 -20.70 -8.90
N LEU A 76 -4.43 -20.41 -7.64
CA LEU A 76 -5.46 -21.12 -6.89
C LEU A 76 -6.86 -20.84 -7.45
N LEU A 77 -7.17 -19.60 -7.83
CA LEU A 77 -8.43 -19.22 -8.47
C LEU A 77 -8.71 -20.09 -9.70
N LEU A 78 -7.74 -20.21 -10.60
CA LEU A 78 -7.85 -21.05 -11.82
C LEU A 78 -7.95 -22.53 -11.48
N PHE A 79 -7.14 -23.01 -10.53
CA PHE A 79 -7.12 -24.41 -10.14
C PHE A 79 -8.44 -24.85 -9.48
N LEU A 80 -8.99 -24.03 -8.61
CA LEU A 80 -10.25 -24.27 -7.90
C LEU A 80 -11.48 -23.92 -8.74
N GLN A 81 -11.30 -23.28 -9.90
CA GLN A 81 -12.36 -22.80 -10.77
C GLN A 81 -13.40 -21.96 -10.01
N LEU A 82 -12.91 -21.04 -9.17
CA LEU A 82 -13.79 -20.21 -8.36
C LEU A 82 -14.66 -19.31 -9.24
N GLN A 83 -15.94 -19.25 -8.90
CA GLN A 83 -16.92 -18.37 -9.54
C GLN A 83 -16.68 -16.90 -9.21
N THR A 84 -17.47 -16.02 -9.84
CA THR A 84 -17.53 -14.59 -9.55
C THR A 84 -17.68 -14.36 -8.05
N PHE A 85 -16.87 -13.45 -7.49
CA PHE A 85 -16.91 -13.15 -6.07
C PHE A 85 -18.17 -12.34 -5.73
N PRO A 86 -18.61 -12.34 -4.46
CA PRO A 86 -19.69 -11.47 -4.03
C PRO A 86 -19.44 -10.01 -4.41
N PRO A 87 -20.47 -9.28 -4.87
CA PRO A 87 -20.29 -7.92 -5.39
C PRO A 87 -19.75 -6.97 -4.33
N ILE A 88 -18.78 -6.14 -4.74
CA ILE A 88 -18.16 -5.09 -3.92
C ILE A 88 -18.92 -3.78 -4.17
N SER A 89 -19.89 -3.48 -3.31
CA SER A 89 -20.62 -2.21 -3.32
C SER A 89 -19.78 -1.09 -2.68
N ARG A 90 -20.19 0.17 -2.83
CA ARG A 90 -19.56 1.32 -2.15
C ARG A 90 -19.53 1.21 -0.62
N GLN A 91 -20.41 0.39 -0.04
CA GLN A 91 -20.50 0.15 1.40
C GLN A 91 -19.56 -0.98 1.86
N SER A 92 -18.96 -1.73 0.94
CA SER A 92 -18.00 -2.77 1.27
C SER A 92 -16.71 -2.16 1.80
N LEU A 93 -16.19 -2.68 2.91
CA LEU A 93 -14.96 -2.18 3.54
C LEU A 93 -13.73 -2.32 2.61
N LEU A 94 -13.77 -3.23 1.64
CA LEU A 94 -12.73 -3.39 0.61
C LEU A 94 -12.88 -2.43 -0.57
N HIS A 95 -14.01 -1.73 -0.69
CA HIS A 95 -14.20 -0.78 -1.77
C HIS A 95 -13.21 0.38 -1.60
N PRO A 96 -12.49 0.80 -2.67
CA PRO A 96 -11.46 1.85 -2.55
C PRO A 96 -11.95 3.17 -1.95
N ALA A 97 -13.24 3.50 -2.08
CA ALA A 97 -13.81 4.64 -1.36
C ALA A 97 -13.67 4.50 0.16
N LEU A 98 -14.13 3.41 0.77
CA LEU A 98 -14.02 3.22 2.22
C LEU A 98 -12.58 2.93 2.66
N LEU A 99 -11.81 2.15 1.89
CA LEU A 99 -10.39 1.96 2.17
C LEU A 99 -9.61 3.27 2.15
N SER A 100 -10.03 4.26 1.36
CA SER A 100 -9.33 5.54 1.29
C SER A 100 -9.35 6.29 2.62
N LEU A 101 -10.45 6.23 3.37
CA LEU A 101 -10.54 6.85 4.70
C LEU A 101 -9.47 6.30 5.63
N ARG A 102 -9.28 4.97 5.63
CA ARG A 102 -8.23 4.32 6.42
C ARG A 102 -6.83 4.79 6.01
N TYR A 103 -6.56 4.88 4.71
CA TYR A 103 -5.24 5.28 4.22
C TYR A 103 -4.96 6.77 4.33
N LEU A 104 -5.99 7.63 4.27
CA LEU A 104 -5.87 9.04 4.60
C LEU A 104 -5.54 9.21 6.09
N ALA A 105 -6.23 8.47 6.95
CA ALA A 105 -5.96 8.47 8.38
C ALA A 105 -4.54 7.99 8.70
N ASP A 106 -4.11 6.85 8.14
CA ASP A 106 -2.76 6.33 8.36
C ASP A 106 -1.68 7.29 7.84
N ALA A 107 -1.91 7.98 6.72
CA ALA A 107 -0.98 8.95 6.13
C ALA A 107 -1.04 10.36 6.75
N ASN A 108 -1.77 10.58 7.84
CA ASN A 108 -2.02 11.89 8.46
C ASN A 108 -2.58 12.95 7.51
N LEU A 109 -3.36 12.53 6.52
CA LEU A 109 -3.99 13.40 5.54
C LEU A 109 -5.37 13.86 6.05
N PRO A 110 -5.85 15.04 5.62
CA PRO A 110 -7.16 15.57 6.03
C PRO A 110 -8.31 14.76 5.43
N ASP A 111 -9.38 14.60 6.20
CA ASP A 111 -10.58 13.86 5.79
C ASP A 111 -11.28 14.53 4.60
N ASP A 112 -11.12 15.85 4.46
CA ASP A 112 -11.60 16.65 3.34
C ASP A 112 -11.05 16.20 1.97
N LEU A 113 -10.00 15.36 1.93
CA LEU A 113 -9.53 14.74 0.68
C LEU A 113 -10.47 13.63 0.18
N HIS A 114 -11.21 12.98 1.07
CA HIS A 114 -12.03 11.82 0.72
C HIS A 114 -13.09 12.10 -0.37
N PRO A 115 -13.84 13.23 -0.33
CA PRO A 115 -14.74 13.60 -1.42
C PRO A 115 -14.03 13.78 -2.78
N TRP A 116 -12.79 14.26 -2.79
CA TRP A 116 -11.99 14.41 -4.02
C TRP A 116 -11.54 13.06 -4.56
N VAL A 117 -11.13 12.15 -3.68
CA VAL A 117 -10.82 10.76 -4.02
C VAL A 117 -12.04 10.10 -4.67
N CYS A 118 -13.23 10.23 -4.08
CA CYS A 118 -14.47 9.68 -4.64
C CYS A 118 -14.82 10.31 -5.99
N ARG A 119 -14.72 11.64 -6.14
CA ARG A 119 -14.94 12.32 -7.43
C ARG A 119 -13.97 11.84 -8.51
N LEU A 120 -12.70 11.63 -8.17
CA LEU A 120 -11.70 11.10 -9.09
C LEU A 120 -12.06 9.68 -9.54
N MET A 121 -12.45 8.80 -8.61
CA MET A 121 -12.87 7.43 -8.92
C MET A 121 -14.06 7.40 -9.88
N ASP A 122 -15.07 8.22 -9.60
CA ASP A 122 -16.28 8.33 -10.42
C ASP A 122 -15.95 8.87 -11.81
N GLY A 123 -15.13 9.93 -11.88
CA GLY A 123 -14.67 10.53 -13.13
C GLY A 123 -13.83 9.59 -14.00
N ALA A 124 -12.96 8.78 -13.37
CA ALA A 124 -12.11 7.78 -14.00
C ALA A 124 -12.84 6.45 -14.33
N CYS A 125 -14.14 6.34 -14.00
CA CYS A 125 -14.93 5.11 -14.13
C CYS A 125 -14.24 3.88 -13.52
N LEU A 126 -13.68 4.06 -12.32
CA LEU A 126 -13.26 2.95 -11.47
C LEU A 126 -14.52 2.38 -10.80
N VAL A 127 -15.34 1.65 -11.57
CA VAL A 127 -16.68 1.23 -11.15
C VAL A 127 -16.78 -0.25 -10.81
N ASP A 128 -15.98 -1.09 -11.47
CA ASP A 128 -16.00 -2.53 -11.21
C ASP A 128 -14.78 -2.96 -10.40
N PHE A 129 -15.08 -3.22 -9.13
CA PHE A 129 -14.16 -3.72 -8.13
C PHE A 129 -14.45 -5.19 -7.80
N THR A 130 -15.48 -5.78 -8.41
CA THR A 130 -15.82 -7.18 -8.18
C THR A 130 -14.93 -8.05 -9.05
N PHE A 131 -14.40 -9.13 -8.46
CA PHE A 131 -13.70 -10.12 -9.26
C PHE A 131 -14.71 -10.96 -10.05
N ASP A 132 -14.60 -10.95 -11.37
CA ASP A 132 -15.36 -11.79 -12.27
C ASP A 132 -14.43 -12.54 -13.24
N PRO A 133 -14.33 -13.88 -13.13
CA PRO A 133 -13.44 -14.66 -13.99
C PRO A 133 -13.81 -14.58 -15.48
N GLN A 134 -15.05 -14.25 -15.84
CA GLN A 134 -15.50 -14.18 -17.24
C GLN A 134 -15.14 -12.86 -17.90
N SER A 135 -15.40 -11.73 -17.25
CA SER A 135 -15.07 -10.40 -17.79
C SER A 135 -13.64 -9.94 -17.50
N CYS A 136 -13.10 -10.25 -16.33
CA CYS A 136 -11.78 -9.81 -15.89
C CYS A 136 -11.10 -10.86 -14.99
N PRO A 137 -10.34 -11.81 -15.56
CA PRO A 137 -9.72 -12.90 -14.80
C PRO A 137 -8.57 -12.45 -13.88
N VAL A 138 -8.35 -11.16 -13.69
CA VAL A 138 -7.30 -10.59 -12.85
C VAL A 138 -7.88 -10.20 -11.49
N LEU A 139 -7.32 -10.75 -10.42
CA LEU A 139 -7.72 -10.41 -9.06
C LEU A 139 -7.42 -8.92 -8.76
N PRO A 140 -8.41 -8.13 -8.33
CA PRO A 140 -8.20 -6.73 -7.95
C PRO A 140 -7.18 -6.57 -6.83
N ARG A 141 -6.47 -5.44 -6.83
CA ARG A 141 -5.50 -5.06 -5.79
C ARG A 141 -6.01 -3.83 -5.06
N TYR A 142 -7.03 -4.02 -4.23
CA TYR A 142 -7.79 -2.93 -3.62
C TYR A 142 -6.89 -1.94 -2.85
N ASP A 143 -5.91 -2.46 -2.12
CA ASP A 143 -4.91 -1.69 -1.38
C ASP A 143 -4.12 -0.73 -2.30
N MET A 144 -3.49 -1.26 -3.34
CA MET A 144 -2.68 -0.49 -4.27
C MET A 144 -3.51 0.44 -5.15
N GLN A 145 -4.70 0.01 -5.57
CA GLN A 145 -5.64 0.85 -6.33
C GLN A 145 -6.07 2.06 -5.51
N THR A 146 -6.41 1.86 -4.23
CA THR A 146 -6.80 2.95 -3.33
C THR A 146 -5.66 3.95 -3.14
N ALA A 147 -4.46 3.46 -2.83
CA ALA A 147 -3.28 4.32 -2.68
C ALA A 147 -2.97 5.09 -3.97
N ALA A 148 -3.10 4.46 -5.14
CA ALA A 148 -2.91 5.11 -6.43
C ALA A 148 -3.91 6.25 -6.66
N VAL A 149 -5.19 6.06 -6.32
CA VAL A 149 -6.21 7.11 -6.42
C VAL A 149 -5.91 8.27 -5.46
N ILE A 150 -5.47 7.99 -4.23
CA ILE A 150 -5.05 9.04 -3.28
C ILE A 150 -3.86 9.82 -3.85
N ILE A 151 -2.83 9.13 -4.36
CA ILE A 151 -1.64 9.78 -4.94
C ILE A 151 -2.02 10.68 -6.12
N VAL A 152 -2.87 10.22 -7.04
CA VAL A 152 -3.34 11.04 -8.17
C VAL A 152 -4.18 12.22 -7.68
N THR A 153 -4.98 12.03 -6.63
CA THR A 153 -5.75 13.14 -6.01
C THR A 153 -4.81 14.19 -5.42
N MET A 154 -3.77 13.78 -4.70
CA MET A 154 -2.74 14.68 -4.17
C MET A 154 -2.00 15.42 -5.29
N LYS A 155 -1.64 14.73 -6.38
CA LYS A 155 -1.06 15.38 -7.58
C LYS A 155 -1.99 16.43 -8.19
N LEU A 156 -3.28 16.12 -8.32
CA LEU A 156 -4.26 17.04 -8.90
C LEU A 156 -4.45 18.30 -8.05
N LEU A 157 -4.43 18.15 -6.73
CA LEU A 157 -4.64 19.25 -5.80
C LEU A 157 -3.38 20.09 -5.62
N PHE A 158 -2.26 19.45 -5.30
CA PHE A 158 -1.03 20.15 -4.89
C PHE A 158 0.04 20.26 -5.98
N GLY A 159 -0.18 19.67 -7.16
CA GLY A 159 0.84 19.61 -8.21
C GLY A 159 1.84 18.48 -7.97
N LEU A 160 2.53 18.48 -6.82
CA LEU A 160 3.63 17.55 -6.51
C LEU A 160 4.71 17.57 -7.60
N ASP A 161 5.13 18.77 -8.00
CA ASP A 161 6.11 19.05 -9.06
C ASP A 161 7.41 19.69 -8.55
N ASP A 162 7.65 19.64 -7.24
CA ASP A 162 8.73 20.28 -6.50
C ASP A 162 8.66 21.82 -6.48
N HIS A 163 7.55 22.41 -6.94
CA HIS A 163 7.36 23.86 -7.00
C HIS A 163 5.99 24.28 -6.44
N THR A 164 4.92 23.91 -7.15
CA THR A 164 3.53 24.30 -6.90
C THR A 164 3.13 24.03 -5.45
N GLU A 165 3.52 22.88 -4.91
CA GLU A 165 3.15 22.50 -3.56
C GLU A 165 3.80 23.36 -2.46
N TRP A 166 5.00 23.88 -2.71
CA TRP A 166 5.75 24.69 -1.76
C TRP A 166 5.31 26.14 -1.86
N ASP A 167 5.04 26.63 -3.07
CA ASP A 167 4.45 27.95 -3.29
C ASP A 167 3.08 28.05 -2.59
N LEU A 168 2.20 27.05 -2.79
CA LEU A 168 0.92 26.95 -2.08
C LEU A 168 1.08 26.89 -0.56
N SER A 169 2.18 26.33 -0.07
CA SER A 169 2.48 26.26 1.36
C SER A 169 3.07 27.56 1.92
N ASP A 170 3.81 28.33 1.14
CA ASP A 170 4.48 29.57 1.58
C ASP A 170 3.52 30.76 1.54
N GLU A 171 2.58 30.80 0.59
CA GLU A 171 1.43 31.73 0.62
C GLU A 171 0.58 31.60 1.91
N SER A 172 0.69 30.47 2.60
CA SER A 172 -0.01 30.25 3.87
C SER A 172 0.62 30.91 5.10
N GLY A 173 1.89 31.31 5.04
CA GLY A 173 2.59 31.96 6.15
C GLY A 173 2.32 33.48 6.28
N VAL A 174 1.78 34.12 5.25
CA VAL A 174 1.63 35.60 5.19
C VAL A 174 0.29 36.07 5.79
N GLN A 175 -0.72 35.20 5.85
CA GLN A 175 -1.96 35.42 6.57
C GLN A 175 -2.02 34.41 7.70
N GLN A 176 -1.66 34.89 8.90
CA GLN A 176 -1.84 34.30 10.23
C GLN A 176 -2.31 32.85 10.20
N ASP A 177 -1.44 31.90 10.58
CA ASP A 177 -1.72 30.46 10.73
C ASP A 177 -3.17 30.23 11.20
N SER A 178 -4.08 30.09 10.25
CA SER A 178 -5.44 29.71 10.58
C SER A 178 -5.30 28.27 11.00
N GLU A 179 -5.38 28.05 12.30
CA GLU A 179 -5.10 26.78 12.94
C GLU A 179 -5.91 25.64 12.28
N ASP A 180 -7.03 25.95 11.61
CA ASP A 180 -7.93 25.02 10.94
C ASP A 180 -7.50 24.58 9.52
N MET A 181 -6.48 25.20 8.92
CA MET A 181 -6.11 24.95 7.51
C MET A 181 -5.02 23.89 7.32
N PHE A 182 -5.15 23.06 6.29
CA PHE A 182 -4.13 22.08 5.93
C PHE A 182 -2.94 22.76 5.24
N ASN A 183 -1.73 22.56 5.79
CA ASN A 183 -0.48 23.02 5.20
C ASN A 183 0.39 21.80 4.80
N LEU A 184 0.67 21.67 3.50
CA LEU A 184 1.39 20.51 2.97
C LEU A 184 2.83 20.44 3.50
N ARG A 185 3.52 21.57 3.65
CA ARG A 185 4.89 21.63 4.19
C ARG A 185 4.96 21.15 5.64
N ARG A 186 4.00 21.52 6.47
CA ARG A 186 3.85 21.02 7.85
C ARG A 186 3.56 19.52 7.86
N TRP A 187 2.59 19.07 7.07
CA TRP A 187 2.26 17.65 6.93
C TRP A 187 3.47 16.81 6.48
N PHE A 188 4.21 17.27 5.47
CA PHE A 188 5.40 16.60 4.96
C PHE A 188 6.46 16.43 6.06
N ARG A 189 6.77 17.50 6.82
CA ARG A 189 7.75 17.44 7.92
C ARG A 189 7.34 16.45 9.01
N LEU A 190 6.09 16.52 9.47
CA LEU A 190 5.56 15.63 10.51
C LEU A 190 5.59 14.17 10.05
N THR A 191 5.05 13.91 8.86
CA THR A 191 4.96 12.55 8.31
C THR A 191 6.33 11.99 7.95
N GLN A 192 7.28 12.82 7.51
CA GLN A 192 8.65 12.39 7.24
C GLN A 192 9.37 11.96 8.53
N ALA A 193 9.21 12.71 9.62
CA ALA A 193 9.80 12.36 10.91
C ALA A 193 9.25 11.02 11.44
N ALA A 194 7.93 10.83 11.38
CA ALA A 194 7.28 9.58 11.73
C ALA A 194 7.73 8.43 10.83
N LEU A 195 7.80 8.64 9.51
CA LEU A 195 8.22 7.62 8.55
C LEU A 195 9.65 7.14 8.81
N ILE A 196 10.59 8.05 9.06
CA ILE A 196 11.98 7.71 9.40
C ILE A 196 12.03 6.89 10.69
N SER A 197 11.29 7.31 11.71
CA SER A 197 11.22 6.61 13.01
C SER A 197 10.64 5.20 12.85
N ALA A 198 9.55 5.05 12.08
CA ALA A 198 8.92 3.77 11.81
C ALA A 198 9.82 2.85 10.96
N GLN A 199 10.57 3.39 9.98
CA GLN A 199 11.55 2.63 9.20
C GLN A 199 12.67 2.10 10.09
N GLN A 200 13.23 2.94 10.97
CA GLN A 200 14.26 2.54 11.93
C GLN A 200 13.73 1.48 12.89
N LYS A 201 12.51 1.65 13.42
CA LYS A 201 11.84 0.66 14.27
C LYS A 201 11.69 -0.69 13.56
N ARG A 202 11.19 -0.71 12.32
CA ARG A 202 11.07 -1.94 11.52
C ARG A 202 12.41 -2.64 11.29
N LEU A 203 13.48 -1.88 10.99
CA LEU A 203 14.82 -2.45 10.85
C LEU A 203 15.31 -3.03 12.17
N HIS A 204 15.07 -2.32 13.27
CA HIS A 204 15.44 -2.76 14.60
C HIS A 204 14.71 -4.06 15.00
N ASP A 205 13.42 -4.13 14.75
CA ASP A 205 12.59 -5.30 15.04
C ASP A 205 12.98 -6.49 14.16
N ALA A 206 13.23 -6.25 12.87
CA ALA A 206 13.71 -7.27 11.94
C ALA A 206 15.09 -7.83 12.35
N ALA A 207 16.01 -6.97 12.83
CA ALA A 207 17.32 -7.40 13.31
C ALA A 207 17.23 -8.22 14.61
N ARG A 208 16.27 -7.90 15.49
CA ARG A 208 16.03 -8.62 16.74
C ARG A 208 15.18 -9.88 16.59
N LYS A 209 14.45 -10.03 15.48
CA LYS A 209 13.55 -11.17 15.27
C LYS A 209 14.33 -12.48 15.25
N GLN A 210 13.84 -13.46 16.00
CA GLN A 210 14.40 -14.81 15.97
C GLN A 210 13.99 -15.53 14.68
N TRP A 211 14.81 -15.41 13.64
CA TRP A 211 14.54 -16.02 12.33
C TRP A 211 14.80 -17.53 12.28
N LYS A 212 15.64 -18.04 13.17
CA LYS A 212 15.95 -19.47 13.25
C LYS A 212 15.11 -20.15 14.31
N ALA A 213 14.49 -21.24 13.91
CA ALA A 213 13.71 -22.11 14.78
C ALA A 213 14.52 -22.60 15.99
N LYS A 214 13.87 -22.59 17.15
CA LYS A 214 14.33 -23.25 18.37
C LYS A 214 14.46 -24.75 18.16
N LYS A 215 13.52 -25.39 17.45
CA LYS A 215 13.54 -26.83 17.15
C LYS A 215 13.79 -27.07 15.65
N PRO A 216 15.04 -26.96 15.14
CA PRO A 216 15.28 -26.99 13.71
C PRO A 216 14.96 -28.35 13.08
N LEU A 217 14.19 -28.35 12.00
CA LEU A 217 13.94 -29.52 11.18
C LEU A 217 15.16 -29.82 10.28
N TYR A 218 15.56 -31.08 10.21
CA TYR A 218 16.67 -31.54 9.36
C TYR A 218 16.16 -32.47 8.25
N PRO A 219 16.54 -32.24 6.96
CA PRO A 219 16.08 -33.08 5.85
C PRO A 219 16.55 -34.53 5.94
N SER A 220 17.69 -34.77 6.61
CA SER A 220 18.27 -36.10 6.79
C SER A 220 19.12 -36.13 8.07
N ARG A 221 19.34 -37.33 8.62
CA ARG A 221 20.22 -37.52 9.79
C ARG A 221 21.65 -37.04 9.52
N ALA A 222 22.14 -37.20 8.29
CA ALA A 222 23.48 -36.75 7.87
C ALA A 222 23.66 -35.22 7.97
N LEU A 223 22.60 -34.45 7.68
CA LEU A 223 22.66 -32.98 7.73
C LEU A 223 22.41 -32.40 9.13
N LYS A 224 22.05 -33.23 10.11
CA LYS A 224 21.75 -32.79 11.48
C LYS A 224 22.89 -32.00 12.10
N ALA A 225 24.13 -32.48 11.98
CA ALA A 225 25.31 -31.80 12.53
C ALA A 225 25.51 -30.39 11.92
N VAL A 226 25.33 -30.27 10.60
CA VAL A 226 25.47 -28.98 9.88
C VAL A 226 24.38 -28.00 10.31
N VAL A 227 23.13 -28.45 10.39
CA VAL A 227 21.99 -27.63 10.83
C VAL A 227 22.19 -27.15 12.27
N MET A 228 22.62 -28.03 13.17
CA MET A 228 22.89 -27.68 14.56
C MET A 228 24.08 -26.74 14.71
N LYS A 229 25.15 -26.91 13.91
CA LYS A 229 26.29 -25.96 13.90
C LYS A 229 25.82 -24.57 13.45
N ARG A 230 25.05 -24.47 12.36
CA ARG A 230 24.47 -23.20 11.89
C ARG A 230 23.58 -22.53 12.93
N LYS A 231 22.73 -23.32 13.62
CA LYS A 231 21.91 -22.82 14.72
C LYS A 231 22.78 -22.19 15.82
N ARG A 232 23.78 -22.92 16.32
CA ARG A 232 24.69 -22.43 17.36
C ARG A 232 25.42 -21.16 16.95
N THR A 233 25.91 -21.10 15.70
CA THR A 233 26.56 -19.88 15.17
C THR A 233 25.58 -18.71 15.12
N ALA A 234 24.35 -18.93 14.67
CA ALA A 234 23.33 -17.89 14.63
C ALA A 234 22.97 -17.39 16.03
N GLU A 235 22.79 -18.29 17.00
CA GLU A 235 22.55 -17.95 18.41
C GLU A 235 23.73 -17.15 19.00
N GLN A 236 24.97 -17.54 18.70
CA GLN A 236 26.15 -16.81 19.16
C GLN A 236 26.24 -15.40 18.57
N VAL A 237 25.98 -15.25 17.27
CA VAL A 237 25.92 -13.93 16.61
C VAL A 237 24.82 -13.06 17.21
N GLN A 238 23.63 -13.64 17.43
CA GLN A 238 22.52 -12.94 18.06
C GLN A 238 22.87 -12.48 19.48
N MET A 239 23.47 -13.35 20.31
CA MET A 239 23.93 -12.97 21.65
C MET A 239 24.97 -11.85 21.62
N CYS A 240 25.92 -11.89 20.67
CA CYS A 240 26.90 -10.80 20.51
C CYS A 240 26.20 -9.49 20.11
N PHE A 241 25.25 -9.54 19.17
CA PHE A 241 24.48 -8.37 18.74
C PHE A 241 23.64 -7.79 19.89
N GLU A 242 22.97 -8.63 20.67
CA GLU A 242 22.19 -8.20 21.85
C GLU A 242 23.07 -7.53 22.91
N LYS A 243 24.28 -8.03 23.14
CA LYS A 243 25.25 -7.39 24.04
C LYS A 243 25.70 -6.01 23.53
N LEU A 244 25.88 -5.86 22.22
CA LEU A 244 26.35 -4.60 21.61
C LEU A 244 25.24 -3.55 21.47
N SER A 245 23.98 -3.97 21.31
CA SER A 245 22.87 -3.07 20.95
C SER A 245 22.13 -2.44 22.13
N SER A 246 22.51 -2.75 23.37
CA SER A 246 21.73 -2.43 24.60
C SER A 246 20.33 -3.05 24.55
N ARG A 247 19.94 -3.77 25.60
CA ARG A 247 18.65 -4.50 25.62
C ARG A 247 17.56 -3.58 26.18
N PRO A 248 16.62 -3.03 25.38
CA PRO A 248 15.42 -2.46 25.96
C PRO A 248 14.60 -3.61 26.58
N VAL A 249 14.04 -3.32 27.75
CA VAL A 249 13.21 -4.24 28.51
C VAL A 249 12.02 -4.68 27.66
N GLY A 250 11.79 -5.99 27.60
CA GLY A 250 10.57 -6.64 27.11
C GLY A 250 10.02 -6.10 25.79
N VAL A 251 10.33 -6.75 24.66
CA VAL A 251 9.53 -6.58 23.43
C VAL A 251 8.14 -7.13 23.74
N GLN A 252 7.27 -6.26 24.24
CA GLN A 252 5.87 -6.57 24.44
C GLN A 252 5.30 -6.82 23.06
N ARG A 253 4.67 -7.99 22.86
CA ARG A 253 3.91 -8.23 21.63
C ARG A 253 2.77 -7.21 21.63
N CYS A 254 2.93 -6.14 20.84
CA CYS A 254 1.86 -5.18 20.66
C CYS A 254 0.62 -5.89 20.13
N VAL A 255 -0.55 -5.42 20.55
CA VAL A 255 -1.82 -5.85 19.98
C VAL A 255 -1.79 -5.52 18.48
N PRO A 256 -2.26 -6.43 17.60
CA PRO A 256 -2.28 -6.16 16.17
C PRO A 256 -3.08 -4.88 15.88
N SER A 257 -2.47 -3.96 15.13
CA SER A 257 -3.12 -2.74 14.67
C SER A 257 -3.36 -2.77 13.17
N SER A 258 -4.47 -2.18 12.75
CA SER A 258 -4.76 -1.93 11.34
C SER A 258 -4.04 -0.68 10.80
N PHE A 259 -3.55 0.18 11.69
CA PHE A 259 -2.82 1.41 11.39
C PHE A 259 -1.32 1.23 11.66
N ILE A 260 -0.50 1.91 10.86
CA ILE A 260 0.96 1.90 10.98
C ILE A 260 1.43 3.03 11.87
N PHE A 261 0.79 4.19 11.74
CA PHE A 261 1.07 5.36 12.54
C PHE A 261 -0.07 5.63 13.53
N CYS A 262 0.28 6.20 14.67
CA CYS A 262 -0.66 6.63 15.70
C CYS A 262 -0.60 8.16 15.81
N TRP A 263 -1.59 8.85 15.24
CA TRP A 263 -1.65 10.31 15.25
C TRP A 263 -2.57 10.83 16.35
N GLY A 264 -2.17 11.88 17.07
CA GLY A 264 -2.94 12.47 18.14
C GLY A 264 -2.07 13.09 19.22
N ASP A 265 -2.68 13.38 20.37
CA ASP A 265 -2.04 14.04 21.51
C ASP A 265 -1.73 13.04 22.65
N GLU A 266 -1.94 11.75 22.41
CA GLU A 266 -1.70 10.69 23.40
C GLU A 266 -0.21 10.34 23.53
N ASP A 267 0.18 9.85 24.71
CA ASP A 267 1.53 9.36 24.97
C ASP A 267 1.89 8.21 24.02
N GLY A 268 2.95 8.38 23.23
CA GLY A 268 3.38 7.42 22.22
C GLY A 268 2.84 7.67 20.82
N ALA A 269 2.13 8.77 20.58
CA ALA A 269 1.77 9.22 19.24
C ALA A 269 3.01 9.59 18.40
N ASP A 270 2.93 9.32 17.10
CA ASP A 270 3.94 9.67 16.08
C ASP A 270 3.91 11.17 15.72
N GLY A 271 2.89 11.90 16.20
CA GLY A 271 2.72 13.34 16.02
C GLY A 271 1.24 13.75 16.10
N PRO A 272 0.96 15.08 16.02
CA PRO A 272 -0.41 15.57 16.08
C PRO A 272 -1.21 15.13 14.84
N SER A 273 -2.51 14.93 15.03
CA SER A 273 -3.44 14.61 13.94
C SER A 273 -3.78 15.83 13.10
N LEU A 274 -3.81 15.64 11.78
CA LEU A 274 -4.22 16.63 10.79
C LEU A 274 -5.55 16.28 10.10
N HIS A 275 -6.26 15.24 10.55
CA HIS A 275 -7.50 14.76 9.90
C HIS A 275 -8.59 15.83 9.80
N HIS A 276 -8.68 16.68 10.82
CA HIS A 276 -9.69 17.73 10.93
C HIS A 276 -9.38 19.00 10.12
N LYS A 277 -8.21 19.08 9.45
CA LYS A 277 -7.80 20.29 8.71
C LYS A 277 -8.55 20.42 7.38
N LYS A 278 -8.87 21.65 6.99
CA LYS A 278 -9.61 21.96 5.75
C LYS A 278 -8.72 22.21 4.52
N LEU A 279 -9.27 21.95 3.33
CA LEU A 279 -8.58 22.10 2.03
C LEU A 279 -8.86 23.43 1.28
N ASP A 280 -9.56 24.39 1.89
CA ASP A 280 -10.19 25.52 1.19
C ASP A 280 -9.27 26.35 0.27
N ARG A 281 -7.94 26.40 0.51
CA ARG A 281 -7.00 27.19 -0.32
C ARG A 281 -6.61 26.53 -1.64
N VAL A 282 -6.72 25.20 -1.74
CA VAL A 282 -6.44 24.47 -2.98
C VAL A 282 -7.64 24.51 -3.94
N LEU A 283 -8.73 25.13 -3.48
CA LEU A 283 -10.00 25.20 -4.16
C LEU A 283 -10.35 26.65 -4.45
N THR A 284 -10.63 26.94 -5.72
CA THR A 284 -11.23 28.20 -6.17
C THR A 284 -12.74 28.02 -6.32
N LEU A 285 -13.54 28.99 -5.86
CA LEU A 285 -14.98 28.97 -6.08
C LEU A 285 -15.26 29.59 -7.45
N LYS A 286 -15.66 28.79 -8.45
CA LYS A 286 -16.10 29.28 -9.76
C LYS A 286 -17.55 28.83 -10.00
N HIS A 287 -18.46 29.78 -10.19
CA HIS A 287 -19.90 29.52 -10.43
C HIS A 287 -20.57 28.63 -9.35
N ASN A 288 -20.29 28.88 -8.07
CA ASN A 288 -20.76 28.07 -6.93
C ASN A 288 -20.28 26.60 -6.93
N VAL A 289 -19.30 26.25 -7.76
CA VAL A 289 -18.64 24.94 -7.76
C VAL A 289 -17.18 25.11 -7.33
N GLN A 290 -16.73 24.30 -6.38
CA GLN A 290 -15.32 24.24 -6.00
C GLN A 290 -14.50 23.63 -7.15
N THR A 291 -13.58 24.41 -7.72
CA THR A 291 -12.65 24.00 -8.77
C THR A 291 -11.22 23.98 -8.25
N LEU A 292 -10.37 23.09 -8.76
CA LEU A 292 -8.95 23.05 -8.40
C LEU A 292 -8.28 24.39 -8.71
N SER A 293 -7.49 24.91 -7.76
CA SER A 293 -6.60 26.05 -7.99
C SER A 293 -5.50 25.70 -9.00
N ASN A 294 -5.02 24.45 -8.97
CA ASN A 294 -4.04 23.96 -9.93
C ASN A 294 -4.68 23.67 -11.30
N THR A 295 -4.24 24.41 -12.33
CA THR A 295 -4.72 24.26 -13.71
C THR A 295 -3.87 23.30 -14.56
N THR A 296 -2.70 22.90 -14.08
CA THR A 296 -1.72 22.10 -14.82
C THR A 296 -1.53 20.73 -14.18
N TYR A 297 -1.51 19.67 -14.99
CA TYR A 297 -1.25 18.31 -14.51
C TYR A 297 -0.07 17.72 -15.26
N TRP A 298 1.03 17.44 -14.56
CA TRP A 298 2.16 16.75 -15.15
C TRP A 298 1.95 15.23 -15.09
N HIS A 299 2.35 14.56 -16.17
CA HIS A 299 2.36 13.11 -16.25
C HIS A 299 3.60 12.65 -17.01
N THR A 300 4.13 11.48 -16.66
CA THR A 300 5.15 10.85 -17.51
C THR A 300 4.53 10.32 -18.79
N ALA A 301 5.35 9.95 -19.78
CA ALA A 301 4.85 9.33 -21.00
C ALA A 301 4.03 8.07 -20.63
N LEU A 302 2.71 8.13 -20.84
CA LEU A 302 1.75 7.06 -20.50
C LEU A 302 1.81 5.88 -21.48
N ARG A 303 3.02 5.46 -21.84
CA ARG A 303 3.26 4.39 -22.81
C ARG A 303 2.56 3.12 -22.35
N VAL A 304 1.92 2.45 -23.30
CA VAL A 304 1.35 1.13 -23.06
C VAL A 304 2.52 0.14 -22.93
N CYS A 305 2.55 -0.60 -21.83
CA CYS A 305 3.59 -1.58 -21.50
C CYS A 305 3.21 -2.94 -22.10
N ASP A 306 4.11 -3.61 -22.82
CA ASP A 306 3.99 -5.05 -23.11
C ASP A 306 4.44 -5.82 -21.86
N PRO A 307 3.55 -6.53 -21.16
CA PRO A 307 3.87 -7.25 -19.93
C PRO A 307 4.99 -8.29 -20.07
N LYS A 308 5.30 -8.74 -21.30
CA LYS A 308 6.35 -9.72 -21.57
C LYS A 308 7.74 -9.09 -21.72
N LYS A 309 7.83 -7.81 -22.10
CA LYS A 309 9.10 -7.13 -22.44
C LYS A 309 9.49 -6.02 -21.45
N CYS A 310 8.50 -5.38 -20.85
CA CYS A 310 8.66 -4.22 -19.99
C CYS A 310 8.84 -4.67 -18.52
N ARG A 311 9.99 -4.32 -17.91
CA ARG A 311 10.37 -4.79 -16.56
C ARG A 311 9.95 -3.85 -15.43
N SER A 312 10.09 -2.54 -15.62
CA SER A 312 9.74 -1.50 -14.64
C SER A 312 9.85 -0.13 -15.32
N HIS A 313 8.75 0.60 -15.45
CA HIS A 313 8.80 1.99 -15.93
C HIS A 313 9.44 2.91 -14.90
N TYR A 314 9.25 2.61 -13.61
CA TYR A 314 9.70 3.46 -12.52
C TYR A 314 11.23 3.65 -12.54
N SER A 315 11.99 2.56 -12.74
CA SER A 315 13.46 2.61 -12.72
C SER A 315 14.06 3.46 -13.85
N GLU A 316 13.33 3.63 -14.96
CA GLU A 316 13.78 4.45 -16.09
C GLU A 316 13.56 5.95 -15.85
N VAL A 317 12.56 6.30 -15.04
CA VAL A 317 12.10 7.69 -14.85
C VAL A 317 12.31 8.22 -13.43
N GLU A 318 12.69 7.38 -12.46
CA GLU A 318 12.86 7.78 -11.05
C GLU A 318 13.80 8.98 -10.87
N ALA A 319 14.84 9.09 -11.70
CA ALA A 319 15.76 10.22 -11.68
C ALA A 319 15.12 11.53 -12.18
N THR A 320 14.08 11.48 -13.00
CA THR A 320 13.41 12.64 -13.59
C THR A 320 12.07 13.00 -12.94
N LEU A 321 11.56 12.13 -12.06
CA LEU A 321 10.33 12.39 -11.31
C LEU A 321 10.55 13.46 -10.22
N PRO A 322 9.54 14.30 -9.93
CA PRO A 322 9.55 15.19 -8.79
C PRO A 322 9.76 14.45 -7.46
N ARG A 323 10.56 15.04 -6.57
CA ARG A 323 10.97 14.44 -5.30
C ARG A 323 9.82 14.36 -4.31
N SER A 324 8.94 15.35 -4.27
CA SER A 324 7.71 15.31 -3.47
C SER A 324 6.81 14.14 -3.88
N PHE A 325 6.65 13.88 -5.18
CA PHE A 325 5.92 12.72 -5.69
C PHE A 325 6.61 11.40 -5.34
N VAL A 326 7.93 11.29 -5.56
CA VAL A 326 8.70 10.09 -5.21
C VAL A 326 8.59 9.80 -3.71
N TRP A 327 8.66 10.83 -2.86
CA TRP A 327 8.49 10.69 -1.43
C TRP A 327 7.08 10.21 -1.07
N LEU A 328 6.03 10.75 -1.69
CA LEU A 328 4.65 10.30 -1.46
C LEU A 328 4.47 8.83 -1.87
N LEU A 329 5.06 8.44 -3.00
CA LEU A 329 5.07 7.06 -3.45
C LEU A 329 5.79 6.15 -2.44
N GLN A 330 6.89 6.60 -1.85
CA GLN A 330 7.62 5.88 -0.81
C GLN A 330 6.81 5.74 0.49
N LEU A 331 6.08 6.79 0.90
CA LEU A 331 5.18 6.75 2.05
C LEU A 331 4.12 5.64 1.87
N PHE A 332 3.35 5.67 0.78
CA PHE A 332 2.34 4.64 0.54
C PHE A 332 2.95 3.25 0.29
N SER A 333 4.13 3.18 -0.32
CA SER A 333 4.86 1.92 -0.47
C SER A 333 5.23 1.31 0.90
N PHE A 334 5.64 2.15 1.85
CA PHE A 334 5.91 1.75 3.22
C PHE A 334 4.64 1.31 3.95
N LEU A 335 3.54 2.04 3.77
CA LEU A 335 2.24 1.69 4.36
C LEU A 335 1.75 0.32 3.87
N LEU A 336 1.87 0.07 2.58
CA LEU A 336 1.39 -1.17 1.96
C LEU A 336 2.42 -2.31 1.99
N SER A 337 3.65 -2.07 2.46
CA SER A 337 4.77 -3.03 2.37
C SER A 337 5.01 -3.54 0.94
N VAL A 338 4.85 -2.66 -0.06
CA VAL A 338 5.11 -2.94 -1.48
C VAL A 338 6.30 -2.13 -1.97
N LYS A 339 6.95 -2.56 -3.06
CA LYS A 339 8.04 -1.76 -3.66
C LYS A 339 7.46 -0.61 -4.50
N PRO A 340 8.07 0.59 -4.49
CA PRO A 340 7.61 1.75 -5.25
C PRO A 340 7.27 1.49 -6.73
N PRO A 341 8.04 0.68 -7.49
CA PRO A 341 7.69 0.39 -8.89
C PRO A 341 6.29 -0.20 -9.08
N HIS A 342 5.85 -1.07 -8.17
CA HIS A 342 4.54 -1.72 -8.31
C HIS A 342 3.40 -0.73 -8.04
N LEU A 343 3.57 0.16 -7.06
CA LEU A 343 2.59 1.20 -6.78
C LEU A 343 2.55 2.23 -7.92
N TYR A 344 3.72 2.60 -8.45
CA TYR A 344 3.84 3.49 -9.61
C TYR A 344 3.08 2.97 -10.84
N GLU A 345 3.15 1.66 -11.12
CA GLU A 345 2.37 1.04 -12.20
C GLU A 345 0.85 1.21 -12.01
N GLU A 346 0.35 1.14 -10.77
CA GLU A 346 -1.06 1.38 -10.47
C GLU A 346 -1.41 2.87 -10.62
N VAL A 347 -0.53 3.79 -10.21
CA VAL A 347 -0.68 5.24 -10.47
C VAL A 347 -0.87 5.50 -11.96
N LEU A 348 -0.01 4.94 -12.82
CA LEU A 348 -0.11 5.10 -14.28
C LEU A 348 -1.42 4.52 -14.87
N LYS A 349 -2.00 3.48 -14.26
CA LYS A 349 -3.31 2.96 -14.69
C LYS A 349 -4.44 3.93 -14.36
N VAL A 350 -4.41 4.55 -13.18
CA VAL A 350 -5.38 5.57 -12.78
C VAL A 350 -5.23 6.80 -13.69
N GLU A 351 -4.00 7.30 -13.90
CA GLU A 351 -3.72 8.45 -14.74
C GLU A 351 -4.22 8.27 -16.18
N ARG A 352 -3.98 7.10 -16.80
CA ARG A 352 -4.50 6.79 -18.14
C ARG A 352 -6.02 6.94 -18.21
N ARG A 353 -6.75 6.34 -17.25
CA ARG A 353 -8.22 6.44 -17.22
C ARG A 353 -8.72 7.87 -17.02
N VAL A 354 -8.02 8.66 -16.21
CA VAL A 354 -8.36 10.08 -15.96
C VAL A 354 -8.11 10.93 -17.22
N LEU A 355 -6.98 10.73 -17.90
CA LEU A 355 -6.53 11.56 -19.01
C LEU A 355 -7.16 11.17 -20.36
N ASP A 356 -7.36 9.88 -20.63
CA ASP A 356 -8.04 9.39 -21.85
C ASP A 356 -9.50 9.89 -21.93
N ARG A 357 -10.13 10.20 -20.79
CA ARG A 357 -11.45 10.83 -20.77
C ARG A 357 -11.42 12.33 -21.02
N ARG A 358 -10.36 13.02 -20.60
CA ARG A 358 -10.21 14.45 -20.92
C ARG A 358 -10.00 14.67 -22.42
N THR A 359 -9.31 13.76 -23.09
CA THR A 359 -9.18 13.78 -24.56
C THR A 359 -10.52 13.48 -25.25
N LEU A 360 -11.28 12.48 -24.80
CA LEU A 360 -12.63 12.19 -25.35
C LEU A 360 -13.64 13.32 -25.14
N ARG A 361 -13.62 14.00 -23.98
CA ARG A 361 -14.48 15.17 -23.75
C ARG A 361 -14.10 16.35 -24.64
N ARG A 362 -12.80 16.57 -24.91
CA ARG A 362 -12.34 17.65 -25.81
C ARG A 362 -12.72 17.40 -27.27
N THR A 363 -12.71 16.16 -27.75
CA THR A 363 -13.13 15.86 -29.13
C THR A 363 -14.65 15.84 -29.32
N GLY A 364 -15.43 15.50 -28.29
CA GLY A 364 -16.90 15.55 -28.35
C GLY A 364 -17.52 16.95 -28.30
N THR A 365 -16.73 17.99 -28.00
CA THR A 365 -17.22 19.39 -27.97
C THR A 365 -17.02 20.10 -29.32
N THR A 366 -16.26 19.51 -30.25
CA THR A 366 -15.99 20.07 -31.59
C THR A 366 -16.86 19.48 -32.70
N SER A 367 -17.76 18.53 -32.40
CA SER A 367 -18.62 17.88 -33.42
C SER A 367 -20.12 18.23 -33.31
N ARG A 368 -20.46 19.38 -32.72
CA ARG A 368 -21.84 19.90 -32.67
C ARG A 368 -21.89 21.38 -33.08
N ALA A 369 -21.32 21.68 -34.24
CA ALA A 369 -21.44 22.98 -34.89
C ALA A 369 -21.30 22.84 -36.41
N GLU A 370 -22.05 21.92 -37.02
CA GLU A 370 -22.25 21.84 -38.47
C GLU A 370 -23.42 20.87 -38.70
N ASP A 371 -24.65 21.41 -38.66
CA ASP A 371 -25.84 20.90 -39.35
C ASP A 371 -27.07 21.68 -38.87
N THR A 372 -27.20 22.94 -39.30
CA THR A 372 -28.51 23.59 -39.43
C THR A 372 -28.44 24.75 -40.42
N MET A 373 -28.41 24.44 -41.72
CA MET A 373 -28.90 25.35 -42.77
C MET A 373 -29.41 24.54 -43.96
N VAL A 374 -30.67 24.10 -43.88
CA VAL A 374 -31.56 23.91 -45.04
C VAL A 374 -32.96 24.32 -44.59
N THR A 375 -33.29 25.60 -44.72
CA THR A 375 -34.41 26.14 -45.52
C THR A 375 -34.40 27.66 -45.45
#